data_AF-A0A7Y5TWK2-F1
#
_entry.id   AF-A0A7Y5TWK2-F1
#
_cell.length_a   1.000
_cell.length_b   1.000
_cell.length_c   1.000
_cell.angle_alpha   90.00
_cell.angle_beta   90.00
_cell.angle_gamma   90.00
#
_symmetry.space_group_name_H-M   'P 1'
#
loop_
_entity.id
_entity.type
_entity.pdbx_description
1 polymer ?
#
loop_
_entity_poly.entity_id
_entity_poly.type
_entity_poly.pdbx_seq_one_letter_code
_entity_poly.pdbx_strand_id
1 'polypeptide(L)'
;MPNRRTQTSAPAEAPADPLLLVRNRADALYRAAIECCRQHDRAAKLHRGAAEPELEHQHMDKLCAMCDGSLSEMSAAYETAAADVHPERDEAWWHKANGMWHASREYARRHAGCDALSRKLSAKHDPKQLAAMQLEYELEASALLALRHAADAYCKTRPELA
;
A
#
# COMPACT_ATOMS: atom_id res chain seq x y z
N MET A 1 52.54 -11.61 -1.72
CA MET A 1 52.22 -11.04 -0.40
C MET A 1 50.98 -10.16 -0.55
N PRO A 2 49.77 -10.61 -0.15
CA PRO A 2 48.54 -9.85 -0.35
C PRO A 2 48.38 -8.76 0.72
N ASN A 3 48.01 -7.57 0.26
CA ASN A 3 47.87 -6.35 1.04
C ASN A 3 46.55 -6.40 1.85
N ARG A 4 46.64 -6.46 3.18
CA ARG A 4 45.50 -6.58 4.09
C ARG A 4 44.83 -5.21 4.22
N ARG A 5 43.75 -4.97 3.48
CA ARG A 5 42.85 -3.83 3.72
C ARG A 5 42.21 -4.00 5.09
N THR A 6 42.64 -3.19 6.04
CA THR A 6 41.91 -2.91 7.28
C THR A 6 40.57 -2.27 6.89
N GLN A 7 39.49 -3.04 6.95
CA GLN A 7 38.14 -2.48 6.95
C GLN A 7 37.95 -1.80 8.31
N THR A 8 37.99 -0.48 8.31
CA THR A 8 37.45 0.34 9.40
C THR A 8 35.93 0.16 9.35
N SER A 9 35.39 -0.70 10.21
CA SER A 9 33.96 -0.72 10.49
C SER A 9 33.58 0.63 11.09
N ALA A 10 32.77 1.39 10.36
CA ALA A 10 32.09 2.54 10.92
C ALA A 10 31.29 2.10 12.16
N PRO A 11 31.23 2.90 13.23
CA PRO A 11 30.41 2.57 14.38
C PRO A 11 28.95 2.50 13.93
N ALA A 12 28.28 1.40 14.28
CA ALA A 12 26.84 1.27 14.12
C ALA A 12 26.18 2.47 14.80
N GLU A 13 25.47 3.30 14.03
CA GLU A 13 24.65 4.38 14.55
C GLU A 13 23.79 3.83 15.69
N ALA A 14 23.75 4.56 16.81
CA ALA A 14 22.90 4.24 17.94
C ALA A 14 21.47 3.91 17.47
N PRO A 15 20.77 2.96 18.11
CA PRO A 15 19.42 2.62 17.69
C PRO A 15 18.58 3.89 17.71
N ALA A 16 18.09 4.29 16.52
CA ALA A 16 17.12 5.36 16.40
C ALA A 16 16.00 5.11 17.42
N ASP A 17 15.55 6.17 18.10
CA ASP A 17 14.40 6.12 19.02
C ASP A 17 13.32 5.21 18.40
N PRO A 18 12.97 4.07 19.02
CA PRO A 18 12.06 3.10 18.42
C PRO A 18 10.72 3.72 18.02
N LEU A 19 10.25 4.71 18.78
CA LEU A 19 9.01 5.42 18.47
C LEU A 19 9.16 6.31 17.23
N LEU A 20 10.31 6.97 17.08
CA LEU A 20 10.65 7.74 15.88
C LEU A 20 10.75 6.82 14.65
N LEU A 21 11.30 5.62 14.80
CA LEU A 21 11.33 4.64 13.72
C LEU A 21 9.92 4.22 13.28
N VAL A 22 9.03 3.86 14.23
CA VAL A 22 7.62 3.53 13.93
C VAL A 22 6.93 4.67 13.21
N ARG A 23 7.13 5.89 13.69
CA ARG A 23 6.56 7.10 13.11
C ARG A 23 7.06 7.33 11.67
N ASN A 24 8.36 7.18 11.43
CA ASN A 24 8.93 7.27 10.08
C ASN A 24 8.37 6.20 9.13
N ARG A 25 8.12 4.99 9.63
CA ARG A 25 7.48 3.91 8.85
C ARG A 25 6.00 4.21 8.57
N ALA A 26 5.27 4.79 9.52
CA ALA A 26 3.92 5.26 9.29
C ALA A 26 3.86 6.35 8.20
N ASP A 27 4.83 7.27 8.17
CA ASP A 27 4.93 8.31 7.14
C ASP A 27 5.25 7.73 5.77
N ALA A 28 6.12 6.72 5.71
CA ALA A 28 6.41 6.00 4.47
C ALA A 28 5.17 5.25 3.96
N LEU A 29 4.45 4.56 4.85
CA LEU A 29 3.19 3.89 4.55
C LEU A 29 2.13 4.86 4.03
N TYR A 30 1.99 6.04 4.65
CA TYR A 30 1.07 7.08 4.18
C TYR A 30 1.36 7.51 2.74
N ARG A 31 2.63 7.80 2.41
CA ARG A 31 3.02 8.19 1.05
C ARG A 31 2.69 7.09 0.04
N ALA A 32 2.96 5.83 0.39
CA ALA A 32 2.62 4.69 -0.46
C ALA A 32 1.09 4.53 -0.63
N ALA A 33 0.31 4.70 0.44
CA ALA A 33 -1.15 4.59 0.41
C ALA A 33 -1.80 5.65 -0.48
N ILE A 34 -1.39 6.92 -0.35
CA ILE A 34 -1.92 8.00 -1.19
C ILE A 34 -1.54 7.81 -2.66
N GLU A 35 -0.31 7.38 -2.92
CA GLU A 35 0.14 7.13 -4.29
C GLU A 35 -0.60 5.97 -4.94
N CYS A 36 -0.80 4.86 -4.22
CA CYS A 36 -1.66 3.74 -4.64
C CYS A 36 -3.06 4.23 -5.00
N CYS A 37 -3.75 4.95 -4.10
CA CYS A 37 -5.08 5.50 -4.38
C CYS A 37 -5.09 6.41 -5.60
N ARG A 38 -4.07 7.27 -5.75
CA ARG A 38 -3.97 8.22 -6.86
C ARG A 38 -3.79 7.52 -8.22
N GLN A 39 -2.99 6.46 -8.28
CA GLN A 39 -2.77 5.74 -9.54
C GLN A 39 -4.00 4.94 -9.95
N HIS A 40 -4.71 4.33 -9.00
CA HIS A 40 -5.98 3.67 -9.27
C HIS A 40 -7.06 4.66 -9.74
N ASP A 41 -7.15 5.85 -9.11
CA ASP A 41 -8.04 6.94 -9.58
C ASP A 41 -7.69 7.37 -11.01
N ARG A 42 -6.40 7.44 -11.34
CA ARG A 42 -5.91 7.79 -12.68
C ARG A 42 -6.24 6.71 -13.69
N ALA A 43 -6.03 5.44 -13.36
CA ALA A 43 -6.37 4.30 -14.20
C ALA A 43 -7.89 4.28 -14.48
N ALA A 44 -8.73 4.48 -13.45
CA ALA A 44 -10.18 4.52 -13.62
C ALA A 44 -10.66 5.65 -14.55
N LYS A 45 -9.97 6.80 -14.55
CA LYS A 45 -10.27 7.91 -15.49
C LYS A 45 -9.83 7.60 -16.91
N LEU A 46 -8.67 6.97 -17.09
CA LEU A 46 -8.14 6.61 -18.40
C LEU A 46 -9.09 5.65 -19.14
N HIS A 47 -9.59 4.63 -18.44
CA HIS A 47 -10.54 3.65 -18.97
C HIS A 47 -11.87 4.25 -19.48
N ARG A 48 -12.19 5.51 -19.12
CA ARG A 48 -13.41 6.20 -19.56
C ARG A 48 -13.25 7.04 -20.83
N GLY A 49 -12.03 7.28 -21.34
CA GLY A 49 -11.79 8.33 -22.34
C GLY A 49 -10.73 8.12 -23.41
N ALA A 50 -10.04 6.97 -23.48
CA ALA A 50 -8.93 6.78 -24.42
C ALA A 50 -9.34 6.32 -25.83
N ALA A 51 -8.74 6.94 -26.86
CA ALA A 51 -8.90 6.58 -28.28
C ALA A 51 -7.91 5.49 -28.75
N GLU A 52 -6.79 5.30 -28.05
CA GLU A 52 -5.79 4.23 -28.26
C GLU A 52 -5.57 3.45 -26.95
N PRO A 53 -6.55 2.61 -26.56
CA PRO A 53 -6.68 2.15 -25.18
C PRO A 53 -5.61 1.15 -24.73
N GLU A 54 -5.10 0.28 -25.60
CA GLU A 54 -4.36 -0.90 -25.14
C GLU A 54 -2.98 -0.60 -24.54
N LEU A 55 -2.14 0.20 -25.21
CA LEU A 55 -0.78 0.49 -24.72
C LEU A 55 -0.82 1.38 -23.47
N GLU A 56 -1.75 2.35 -23.42
CA GLU A 56 -1.88 3.24 -22.26
C GLU A 56 -2.43 2.49 -21.04
N HIS A 57 -3.40 1.60 -21.23
CA HIS A 57 -3.91 0.73 -20.16
C HIS A 57 -2.80 -0.17 -19.62
N GLN A 58 -2.03 -0.84 -20.48
CA GLN A 58 -0.93 -1.70 -20.05
C GLN A 58 0.13 -0.95 -19.23
N HIS A 59 0.44 0.30 -19.58
CA HIS A 59 1.37 1.12 -18.80
C HIS A 59 0.77 1.54 -17.46
N MET A 60 -0.51 1.90 -17.44
CA MET A 60 -1.20 2.26 -16.20
C MET A 60 -1.35 1.07 -15.25
N ASP A 61 -1.64 -0.12 -15.75
CA ASP A 61 -1.74 -1.33 -14.95
C ASP A 61 -0.40 -1.66 -14.29
N LYS A 62 0.71 -1.54 -15.04
CA LYS A 62 2.07 -1.71 -14.49
C LYS A 62 2.36 -0.69 -13.39
N LEU A 63 1.93 0.55 -13.56
CA LEU A 63 2.12 1.60 -12.56
C LEU A 63 1.31 1.32 -11.30
N CYS A 64 0.05 0.89 -11.43
CA CYS A 64 -0.77 0.46 -10.29
C CYS A 64 -0.11 -0.69 -9.54
N ALA A 65 0.34 -1.74 -10.26
CA ALA A 65 1.02 -2.88 -9.67
C ALA A 65 2.31 -2.49 -8.92
N MET A 66 3.09 -1.52 -9.42
CA MET A 66 4.24 -0.99 -8.69
C MET A 66 3.84 -0.30 -7.39
N CYS A 67 2.77 0.49 -7.41
CA CYS A 67 2.26 1.17 -6.22
C CYS A 67 1.65 0.19 -5.20
N ASP A 68 0.96 -0.85 -5.66
CA ASP A 68 0.42 -1.91 -4.83
C ASP A 68 1.55 -2.70 -4.15
N GLY A 69 2.63 -2.99 -4.89
CA GLY A 69 3.86 -3.56 -4.33
C GLY A 69 4.48 -2.67 -3.25
N SER A 70 4.65 -1.38 -3.53
CA SER A 70 5.19 -0.42 -2.55
C SER A 70 4.32 -0.31 -1.29
N LEU A 71 2.99 -0.31 -1.45
CA LEU A 71 2.04 -0.30 -0.33
C LEU A 71 2.21 -1.54 0.55
N SER A 72 2.35 -2.73 -0.06
CA SER A 72 2.57 -3.99 0.64
C SER A 72 3.90 -3.97 1.42
N GLU A 73 4.99 -3.54 0.79
CA GLU A 73 6.31 -3.45 1.42
C GLU A 73 6.31 -2.49 2.61
N MET A 74 5.71 -1.30 2.45
CA MET A 74 5.65 -0.31 3.54
C MET A 74 4.71 -0.75 4.67
N SER A 75 3.65 -1.50 4.35
CA SER A 75 2.76 -2.09 5.37
C SER A 75 3.51 -3.10 6.24
N ALA A 76 4.30 -3.98 5.61
CA ALA A 76 5.12 -4.96 6.32
C ALA A 76 6.24 -4.30 7.14
N ALA A 77 6.87 -3.25 6.61
CA ALA A 77 7.89 -2.49 7.32
C ALA A 77 7.31 -1.77 8.55
N TYR A 78 6.09 -1.23 8.45
CA TYR A 78 5.38 -0.65 9.58
C TYR A 78 5.04 -1.69 10.64
N GLU A 79 4.47 -2.83 10.23
CA GLU A 79 4.13 -3.94 11.13
C GLU A 79 5.36 -4.42 11.92
N THR A 80 6.49 -4.59 11.23
CA THR A 80 7.75 -5.01 11.87
C THR A 80 8.25 -3.99 12.88
N ALA A 81 8.17 -2.69 12.57
CA ALA A 81 8.61 -1.64 13.48
C ALA A 81 7.68 -1.47 14.68
N ALA A 82 6.36 -1.63 14.47
CA ALA A 82 5.34 -1.43 15.49
C ALA A 82 5.10 -2.66 16.38
N ALA A 83 5.65 -3.83 16.04
CA ALA A 83 5.39 -5.10 16.73
C ALA A 83 5.69 -5.05 18.24
N ASP A 84 6.81 -4.43 18.61
CA ASP A 84 7.30 -4.38 19.99
C ASP A 84 7.31 -2.96 20.58
N VAL A 85 6.75 -1.98 19.85
CA VAL A 85 6.79 -0.57 20.23
C VAL A 85 5.38 -0.07 20.52
N HIS A 86 5.14 0.24 21.79
CA HIS A 86 3.91 0.87 22.25
C HIS A 86 4.21 2.28 22.77
N PRO A 87 3.53 3.31 22.25
CA PRO A 87 3.63 4.64 22.84
C PRO A 87 3.13 4.60 24.29
N GLU A 88 3.84 5.23 25.21
CA GLU A 88 3.45 5.27 26.64
C GLU A 88 2.14 6.04 26.88
N ARG A 89 1.73 6.87 25.92
CA ARG A 89 0.52 7.68 25.95
C ARG A 89 -0.40 7.31 24.80
N ASP A 90 -1.68 7.57 24.97
CA ASP A 90 -2.68 7.42 23.91
C ASP A 90 -2.41 8.44 22.78
N GLU A 91 -1.57 8.06 21.83
CA GLU A 91 -1.12 8.93 20.74
C GLU A 91 -2.04 8.79 19.53
N ALA A 92 -2.83 9.84 19.26
CA ALA A 92 -3.82 9.84 18.18
C ALA A 92 -3.25 9.43 16.81
N TRP A 93 -2.03 9.82 16.47
CA TRP A 93 -1.39 9.44 15.21
C TRP A 93 -1.13 7.93 15.13
N TRP A 94 -0.84 7.27 16.25
CA TRP A 94 -0.57 5.83 16.30
C TRP A 94 -1.83 5.03 15.96
N HIS A 95 -2.98 5.41 16.52
CA HIS A 95 -4.26 4.80 16.15
C HIS A 95 -4.66 5.05 14.70
N LYS A 96 -4.38 6.24 14.17
CA LYS A 96 -4.62 6.52 12.75
C LYS A 96 -3.69 5.73 11.84
N ALA A 97 -2.42 5.57 12.24
CA ALA A 97 -1.46 4.73 11.52
C ALA A 97 -1.87 3.25 11.53
N ASN A 98 -2.30 2.73 12.69
CA ASN A 98 -2.84 1.36 12.80
C ASN A 98 -4.10 1.18 11.94
N GLY A 99 -5.01 2.16 11.93
CA GLY A 99 -6.18 2.16 11.06
C GLY A 99 -5.81 2.11 9.57
N MET A 100 -4.82 2.90 9.16
CA MET A 100 -4.29 2.89 7.80
C MET A 100 -3.64 1.54 7.47
N TRP A 101 -2.82 0.98 8.36
CA TRP A 101 -2.21 -0.34 8.18
C TRP A 101 -3.26 -1.44 7.99
N HIS A 102 -4.33 -1.47 8.80
CA HIS A 102 -5.42 -2.42 8.62
C HIS A 102 -6.13 -2.24 7.27
N ALA A 103 -6.39 -1.00 6.85
CA ALA A 103 -7.00 -0.72 5.56
C ALA A 103 -6.10 -1.16 4.38
N SER A 104 -4.78 -0.94 4.48
CA SER A 104 -3.80 -1.38 3.47
C SER A 104 -3.81 -2.89 3.30
N ARG A 105 -3.86 -3.64 4.41
CA ARG A 105 -3.92 -5.11 4.39
C ARG A 105 -5.23 -5.65 3.83
N GLU A 106 -6.36 -5.02 4.18
CA GLU A 106 -7.66 -5.41 3.62
C GLU A 106 -7.69 -5.17 2.11
N TYR A 107 -7.21 -4.01 1.65
CA TYR A 107 -7.07 -3.74 0.21
C TYR A 107 -6.20 -4.78 -0.48
N ALA A 108 -4.99 -5.06 0.03
CA ALA A 108 -4.08 -6.04 -0.56
C ALA A 108 -4.72 -7.44 -0.65
N ARG A 109 -5.49 -7.84 0.36
CA ARG A 109 -6.23 -9.11 0.37
C ARG A 109 -7.32 -9.15 -0.71
N ARG A 110 -8.07 -8.07 -0.90
CA ARG A 110 -9.11 -7.96 -1.93
C ARG A 110 -8.50 -7.94 -3.33
N HIS A 111 -7.48 -7.13 -3.53
CA HIS A 111 -6.74 -7.05 -4.78
C HIS A 111 -6.22 -8.42 -5.22
N ALA A 112 -5.55 -9.16 -4.34
CA ALA A 112 -5.09 -10.52 -4.62
C ALA A 112 -6.22 -11.51 -4.95
N GLY A 113 -7.40 -11.32 -4.34
CA GLY A 113 -8.61 -12.10 -4.62
C GLY A 113 -9.15 -11.86 -6.02
N CYS A 114 -9.29 -10.59 -6.43
CA CYS A 114 -9.69 -10.20 -7.78
C CYS A 114 -8.71 -10.74 -8.82
N ASP A 115 -7.41 -10.59 -8.57
CA ASP A 115 -6.33 -11.10 -9.41
C ASP A 115 -6.42 -12.61 -9.65
N ALA A 116 -6.71 -13.36 -8.58
CA ALA A 116 -6.85 -14.81 -8.64
C ALA A 116 -8.10 -15.24 -9.42
N LEU A 117 -9.20 -14.48 -9.33
CA LEU A 117 -10.42 -14.73 -10.10
C LEU A 117 -10.23 -14.40 -11.57
N SER A 118 -9.59 -13.28 -11.88
CA SER A 118 -9.27 -12.87 -13.26
C SER A 118 -8.42 -13.90 -13.98
N ARG A 119 -7.40 -14.47 -13.31
CA ARG A 119 -6.57 -15.56 -13.87
C ARG A 119 -7.34 -16.87 -14.10
N LYS A 120 -8.39 -17.13 -13.33
CA LYS A 120 -9.21 -18.36 -13.42
C LYS A 120 -10.35 -18.23 -14.42
N LEU A 121 -10.57 -17.06 -15.01
CA LEU A 121 -11.63 -16.83 -15.97
C LEU A 121 -11.36 -17.68 -17.23
N SER A 122 -12.16 -18.73 -17.42
CA SER A 122 -12.04 -19.62 -18.57
C SER A 122 -12.75 -19.03 -19.79
N ALA A 123 -12.39 -19.45 -21.00
CA ALA A 123 -13.05 -19.04 -22.24
C ALA A 123 -14.57 -19.36 -22.30
N LYS A 124 -15.08 -20.18 -21.37
CA LYS A 124 -16.52 -20.41 -21.16
C LYS A 124 -16.96 -19.70 -19.88
N HIS A 125 -17.58 -18.54 -20.03
CA HIS A 125 -17.95 -17.68 -18.92
C HIS A 125 -19.23 -18.23 -18.27
N ASP A 126 -19.15 -18.70 -17.02
CA ASP A 126 -20.34 -19.04 -16.22
C ASP A 126 -20.92 -17.75 -15.62
N PRO A 127 -22.23 -17.43 -15.82
CA PRO A 127 -22.87 -16.28 -15.19
C PRO A 127 -22.66 -16.18 -13.69
N LYS A 128 -22.57 -17.31 -12.96
CA LYS A 128 -22.30 -17.30 -11.52
C LYS A 128 -20.88 -16.84 -11.21
N GLN A 129 -19.91 -17.22 -12.04
CA GLN A 129 -18.51 -16.77 -11.90
C GLN A 129 -18.39 -15.27 -12.18
N LEU A 130 -19.06 -14.76 -13.21
CA LEU A 130 -19.09 -13.33 -13.51
C LEU A 130 -19.72 -12.52 -12.37
N ALA A 131 -20.82 -13.01 -11.79
CA ALA A 131 -21.46 -12.36 -10.64
C ALA A 131 -20.56 -12.34 -9.39
N ALA A 132 -19.87 -13.45 -9.11
CA ALA A 132 -18.89 -13.51 -8.02
C ALA A 132 -17.72 -12.54 -8.24
N MET A 133 -17.22 -12.46 -9.48
CA MET A 133 -16.14 -11.55 -9.84
C MET A 133 -16.56 -10.08 -9.70
N GLN A 134 -17.77 -9.73 -10.13
CA GLN A 134 -18.33 -8.38 -9.94
C GLN A 134 -18.35 -7.99 -8.47
N LEU A 135 -18.85 -8.88 -7.60
CA LEU A 135 -18.90 -8.62 -6.17
C LEU A 135 -17.49 -8.39 -5.57
N GLU A 136 -16.50 -9.19 -5.95
CA GLU A 136 -15.13 -9.00 -5.44
C GLU A 136 -14.52 -7.68 -5.91
N TYR A 137 -14.76 -7.25 -7.16
CA TYR A 137 -14.33 -5.93 -7.63
C TYR A 137 -15.01 -4.78 -6.86
N GLU A 138 -16.28 -4.91 -6.50
CA GLU A 138 -16.98 -3.93 -5.66
C GLU A 138 -16.38 -3.87 -4.24
N LEU A 139 -15.99 -5.01 -3.68
CA LEU A 139 -15.33 -5.09 -2.38
C LEU A 139 -13.91 -4.53 -2.41
N GLU A 140 -13.16 -4.77 -3.48
CA GLU A 140 -11.85 -4.15 -3.70
C GLU A 140 -11.94 -2.63 -3.80
N ALA A 141 -12.87 -2.11 -4.61
CA ALA A 141 -13.11 -0.67 -4.72
C ALA A 141 -13.50 -0.05 -3.36
N SER A 142 -14.31 -0.75 -2.58
CA SER A 142 -14.67 -0.34 -1.22
C SER A 142 -13.46 -0.31 -0.28
N ALA A 143 -12.57 -1.30 -0.38
CA ALA A 143 -11.34 -1.36 0.42
C ALA A 143 -10.36 -0.24 0.04
N LEU A 144 -10.23 0.08 -1.25
CA LEU A 144 -9.40 1.20 -1.73
C LEU A 144 -9.94 2.55 -1.22
N LEU A 145 -11.27 2.74 -1.22
CA LEU A 145 -11.89 3.93 -0.63
C LEU A 145 -11.65 4.01 0.89
N ALA A 146 -11.74 2.88 1.60
CA ALA A 146 -11.43 2.83 3.03
C ALA A 146 -9.97 3.19 3.31
N LEU A 147 -9.03 2.74 2.46
CA LEU A 147 -7.62 3.10 2.53
C LEU A 147 -7.43 4.62 2.35
N ARG A 148 -8.09 5.24 1.36
CA ARG A 148 -8.07 6.70 1.18
C ARG A 148 -8.53 7.43 2.45
N HIS A 149 -9.68 7.04 3.00
CA HIS A 149 -10.19 7.67 4.23
C HIS A 149 -9.25 7.51 5.41
N ALA A 150 -8.60 6.35 5.55
CA ALA A 150 -7.64 6.11 6.62
C ALA A 150 -6.36 6.94 6.44
N ALA A 151 -5.85 7.06 5.21
CA ALA A 151 -4.71 7.91 4.89
C ALA A 151 -5.00 9.40 5.16
N ASP A 152 -6.18 9.89 4.76
CA ASP A 152 -6.62 11.27 5.05
C ASP A 152 -6.75 11.51 6.56
N ALA A 153 -7.23 10.52 7.31
CA ALA A 153 -7.32 10.60 8.77
C ALA A 153 -5.94 10.63 9.44
N TYR A 154 -4.96 9.91 8.90
CA TYR A 154 -3.57 9.96 9.35
C TYR A 154 -2.91 11.31 9.05
N CYS A 155 -3.07 11.83 7.84
CA CYS A 155 -2.53 13.13 7.42
C CYS A 155 -2.98 14.29 8.34
N LYS A 156 -4.23 14.27 8.81
CA LYS A 156 -4.73 15.26 9.79
C LYS A 156 -3.94 15.30 11.11
N THR A 157 -3.25 14.21 11.46
CA THR A 157 -2.39 14.17 12.64
C THR A 157 -0.94 14.59 12.36
N ARG A 158 -0.59 14.77 11.07
CA ARG A 158 0.76 15.06 10.55
C ARG A 158 0.70 16.11 9.42
N PRO A 159 0.40 17.40 9.73
CA PRO A 159 0.24 18.44 8.70
C PRO A 159 1.48 18.66 7.83
N GLU A 160 2.66 18.30 8.30
CA GLU A 160 3.92 18.38 7.56
C GLU A 160 4.04 17.39 6.39
N LEU A 161 3.10 16.44 6.28
CA LEU A 161 3.03 15.46 5.18
C LEU A 161 1.98 15.82 4.11
N ALA A 162 1.23 16.90 4.31
CA ALA A 162 0.19 17.37 3.41
C ALA A 162 0.74 18.05 2.15
#